data_AF-A0A1T4PPS2-F1
#
_entry.id   AF-A0A1T4PPS2-F1
#
_cell.length_a   1.000
_cell.length_b   1.000
_cell.length_c   1.000
_cell.angle_alpha   90.00
_cell.angle_beta   90.00
_cell.angle_gamma   90.00
#
_symmetry.space_group_name_H-M   'P 1'
#
loop_
_entity.id
_entity.type
_entity.pdbx_description
1 polymer ?
#
loop_
_entity_poly.entity_id
_entity_poly.type
_entity_poly.pdbx_seq_one_letter_code
_entity_poly.pdbx_strand_id
1 'polypeptide(L)'
;MAYELVSLLQKQGNKAILEQLASWVNATDRMKNKKHEVFEPSFDKKECFSLKFTLTKVNYIHWNPCKAGLVKLPEEYVHSLAGYYFTGFQGVYPVINYMELQDVDLSVSAS
;
A
#
# COMPACT_ATOMS: atom_id res chain seq x y z
N MET A 1 -9.46 -2.49 -8.05
CA MET A 1 -8.10 -2.02 -7.70
C MET A 1 -7.11 -2.00 -8.87
N ALA A 2 -6.48 -3.11 -9.29
CA ALA A 2 -5.45 -3.06 -10.36
C ALA A 2 -5.99 -2.60 -11.74
N TYR A 3 -7.15 -3.11 -12.15
CA TYR A 3 -7.80 -2.69 -13.40
C TYR A 3 -8.22 -1.22 -13.40
N GLU A 4 -8.65 -0.69 -12.25
CA GLU A 4 -9.03 0.72 -12.10
C GLU A 4 -7.80 1.61 -12.22
N LEU A 5 -6.67 1.24 -11.60
CA LEU A 5 -5.42 1.99 -11.74
C LEU A 5 -4.98 2.06 -13.21
N VAL A 6 -5.00 0.93 -13.92
CA VAL A 6 -4.68 0.90 -15.36
C VAL A 6 -5.66 1.77 -16.16
N SER A 7 -6.96 1.72 -15.85
CA SER A 7 -7.96 2.57 -16.51
C SER A 7 -7.70 4.06 -16.26
N LEU A 8 -7.31 4.44 -15.04
CA LEU A 8 -6.95 5.82 -14.72
C LEU A 8 -5.71 6.27 -15.50
N LEU A 9 -4.66 5.45 -15.55
CA LEU A 9 -3.44 5.74 -16.33
C LEU A 9 -3.76 5.90 -17.83
N GLN A 10 -4.66 5.08 -18.37
CA GLN A 10 -5.14 5.21 -19.75
C GLN A 10 -5.89 6.51 -19.99
N LYS A 11 -6.82 6.88 -19.09
CA LYS A 11 -7.57 8.14 -19.15
C LYS A 11 -6.65 9.36 -19.05
N GLN A 12 -5.59 9.27 -18.25
CA GLN A 12 -4.58 10.32 -18.10
C GLN A 12 -3.57 10.33 -19.27
N GLY A 13 -3.61 9.35 -20.18
CA GLY A 13 -2.66 9.24 -21.28
C GLY A 13 -1.22 8.96 -20.84
N ASN A 14 -1.00 8.39 -19.65
CA ASN A 14 0.33 8.14 -19.10
C ASN A 14 0.99 6.90 -19.72
N LYS A 15 1.41 7.04 -20.98
CA LYS A 15 1.96 5.95 -21.79
C LYS A 15 3.24 5.35 -21.20
N ALA A 16 4.09 6.17 -20.59
CA ALA A 16 5.36 5.71 -20.02
C ALA A 16 5.14 4.65 -18.93
N ILE A 17 4.23 4.90 -17.99
CA ILE A 17 3.91 3.92 -16.94
C ILE A 17 3.21 2.70 -17.53
N LEU A 18 2.28 2.88 -18.48
CA LEU A 18 1.58 1.76 -19.11
C LEU A 18 2.56 0.82 -19.84
N GLU A 19 3.54 1.37 -20.57
CA GLU A 19 4.58 0.59 -21.23
C GLU A 19 5.47 -0.14 -20.23
N GLN A 20 5.86 0.52 -19.14
CA GLN A 20 6.62 -0.11 -18.05
C GLN A 20 5.85 -1.29 -17.44
N LEU A 21 4.58 -1.11 -17.07
CA LEU A 21 3.74 -2.18 -16.53
C LEU A 21 3.53 -3.32 -17.55
N ALA A 22 3.44 -3.01 -18.84
CA ALA A 22 3.31 -4.00 -19.90
C ALA A 22 4.62 -4.80 -20.13
N SER A 23 5.77 -4.18 -19.91
CA SER A 23 7.08 -4.84 -20.03
C SER A 23 7.34 -5.87 -18.93
N TRP A 24 6.73 -5.70 -17.76
CA TRP A 24 6.83 -6.63 -16.62
C TRP A 24 5.98 -7.88 -16.77
N VAL A 25 5.07 -7.94 -17.74
CA VAL A 25 4.25 -9.13 -18.00
C VAL A 25 5.12 -10.24 -18.60
N ASN A 26 5.27 -11.32 -17.85
CA ASN A 26 5.98 -12.52 -18.30
C ASN A 26 5.29 -13.20 -19.51
N ALA A 27 6.03 -14.07 -20.21
CA ALA A 27 5.54 -14.71 -21.43
C ALA A 27 4.27 -15.56 -21.21
N THR A 28 4.22 -16.33 -20.13
CA THR A 28 3.09 -17.21 -19.81
C THR A 28 1.79 -16.42 -19.57
N ASP A 29 1.88 -15.31 -18.85
CA ASP A 29 0.72 -14.46 -18.59
C ASP A 29 0.31 -13.65 -19.81
N ARG A 30 1.26 -13.29 -20.68
CA ARG A 30 0.97 -12.68 -21.98
C ARG A 30 0.15 -13.61 -22.87
N MET A 31 0.43 -14.92 -22.85
CA MET A 31 -0.38 -15.93 -23.55
C MET A 31 -1.82 -16.01 -23.02
N LYS A 32 -2.05 -15.59 -21.76
CA LYS A 32 -3.38 -15.48 -21.14
C LYS A 32 -4.02 -14.10 -21.34
N ASN A 33 -3.50 -13.28 -22.26
CA ASN A 33 -3.96 -11.92 -22.54
C ASN A 33 -3.80 -10.93 -21.37
N LYS A 34 -2.91 -11.21 -20.40
CA LYS A 34 -2.53 -10.20 -19.41
C LYS A 34 -1.76 -9.08 -20.11
N LYS A 35 -2.16 -7.82 -19.87
CA LYS A 35 -1.60 -6.65 -20.55
C LYS A 35 -0.66 -5.81 -19.69
N HIS A 36 -0.87 -5.79 -18.38
CA HIS A 36 -0.12 -4.96 -17.44
C HIS A 36 0.12 -5.73 -16.15
N GLU A 37 1.32 -5.63 -15.60
CA GLU A 37 1.69 -6.16 -14.30
C GLU A 37 1.76 -5.02 -13.28
N VAL A 38 0.74 -4.90 -12.44
CA VAL A 38 0.64 -3.83 -11.41
C VAL A 38 1.30 -4.24 -10.10
N PHE A 39 1.32 -5.53 -9.81
CA PHE A 39 1.88 -6.07 -8.57
C PHE A 39 3.05 -6.98 -8.90
N GLU A 40 4.07 -6.97 -8.03
CA GLU A 40 5.11 -7.98 -8.10
C GLU A 40 4.51 -9.38 -7.87
N PRO A 41 4.94 -10.43 -8.59
CA PRO A 41 4.38 -11.77 -8.46
C PRO A 41 4.57 -12.42 -7.09
N SER A 42 5.45 -11.87 -6.25
CA SER A 42 5.79 -12.40 -4.93
C SER A 42 5.80 -11.29 -3.90
N PHE A 43 5.61 -11.67 -2.63
CA PHE A 43 5.74 -10.79 -1.49
C PHE A 43 6.49 -11.49 -0.36
N ASP A 44 7.12 -10.70 0.50
CA ASP A 44 7.80 -11.23 1.68
C ASP A 44 6.82 -11.44 2.84
N LYS A 45 6.69 -12.68 3.31
CA LYS A 45 6.02 -13.03 4.56
C LYS A 45 7.06 -13.35 5.64
N LYS A 46 6.90 -12.76 6.82
CA LYS A 46 7.70 -13.09 8.02
C LYS A 46 6.79 -13.23 9.24
N GLU A 47 6.89 -14.37 9.91
CA GLU A 47 6.13 -14.62 11.13
C GLU A 47 6.78 -13.91 12.32
N CYS A 48 5.96 -13.24 13.12
CA CYS A 48 6.42 -12.41 14.23
C CYS A 48 6.07 -13.07 15.56
N PHE A 49 6.88 -14.05 15.97
CA PHE A 49 6.61 -14.87 17.17
C PHE A 49 7.04 -14.24 18.50
N SER A 50 7.81 -13.14 18.47
CA SER A 50 8.24 -12.46 19.69
C SER A 50 7.96 -10.98 19.58
N LEU A 51 7.60 -10.37 20.72
CA LEU A 51 7.41 -8.93 20.81
C LEU A 51 8.63 -8.16 20.30
N LYS A 52 9.84 -8.61 20.64
CA LYS A 52 11.10 -8.00 20.17
C LYS A 52 11.19 -7.98 18.64
N PHE A 53 10.85 -9.10 17.99
CA PHE A 53 10.87 -9.17 16.53
C PHE A 53 9.77 -8.31 15.90
N THR A 54 8.56 -8.35 16.46
CA THR A 54 7.44 -7.49 16.03
C THR A 54 7.82 -6.02 16.09
N LEU A 55 8.37 -5.56 17.21
CA LEU A 55 8.81 -4.17 17.38
C LEU A 55 9.90 -3.78 16.37
N THR A 56 10.80 -4.70 16.04
CA THR A 56 11.81 -4.47 14.99
C THR A 56 11.14 -4.20 13.63
N LYS A 57 10.09 -4.95 13.29
CA LYS A 57 9.35 -4.79 12.04
C LYS A 57 8.47 -3.53 12.02
N VAL A 58 7.77 -3.25 13.11
CA VAL A 58 6.97 -2.01 13.27
C VAL A 58 7.86 -0.78 13.10
N ASN A 59 9.00 -0.74 13.80
CA ASN A 59 9.97 0.34 13.66
C ASN A 59 10.48 0.43 12.22
N TYR A 60 10.83 -0.69 11.58
CA TYR A 60 11.26 -0.69 10.18
C TYR A 60 10.23 -0.04 9.26
N ILE A 61 8.94 -0.38 9.41
CA ILE A 61 7.84 0.14 8.59
C ILE A 61 7.71 1.65 8.77
N HIS A 62 7.71 2.14 10.02
CA HIS A 62 7.60 3.57 10.30
C HIS A 62 8.78 4.40 9.79
N TRP A 63 10.00 3.85 9.84
CA TRP A 63 11.20 4.54 9.38
C TRP A 63 11.45 4.40 7.87
N ASN A 64 10.71 3.55 7.16
CA ASN A 64 10.91 3.33 5.73
C ASN A 64 10.74 4.60 4.88
N PRO A 65 9.73 5.46 5.12
CA PRO A 65 9.59 6.74 4.42
C PRO A 65 10.80 7.67 4.60
N CYS A 66 11.41 7.70 5.79
CA CYS A 66 12.62 8.50 6.04
C CYS A 66 13.83 7.93 5.28
N LYS A 67 13.99 6.60 5.25
CA LYS A 67 15.05 5.94 4.48
C LYS A 67 14.91 6.17 2.98
N ALA A 68 13.67 6.26 2.49
CA ALA A 68 13.36 6.60 1.10
C ALA A 68 13.51 8.10 0.79
N GLY A 69 13.80 8.95 1.79
CA GLY A 69 13.94 10.39 1.62
C GLY A 69 12.63 11.15 1.40
N LEU A 70 11.48 10.53 1.72
CA LEU A 70 10.16 11.15 1.52
C LEU A 70 9.83 12.19 2.59
N VAL A 71 10.29 11.95 3.82
CA VAL A 71 10.06 12.80 5.01
C VAL A 71 11.28 12.76 5.93
N LYS A 72 11.39 13.71 6.87
CA LYS A 72 12.50 13.74 7.83
C LYS A 72 12.18 12.94 9.08
N LEU A 73 10.92 12.94 9.50
CA LEU A 73 10.42 12.22 10.66
C LEU A 73 9.32 11.22 10.26
N PRO A 74 9.22 10.04 10.89
CA PRO A 74 8.20 9.04 10.57
C PRO A 74 6.77 9.58 10.60
N GLU A 75 6.43 10.36 11.62
CA GLU A 75 5.11 10.93 11.87
C GLU A 75 4.67 11.95 10.81
N GLU A 76 5.60 12.50 10.02
CA GLU A 76 5.29 13.41 8.91
C GLU A 76 4.73 12.67 7.69
N TYR A 77 4.88 11.33 7.60
CA TYR A 77 4.38 10.56 6.47
C TYR A 77 2.90 10.23 6.63
N VAL A 78 2.06 11.09 6.04
CA VAL A 78 0.57 11.05 6.13
C VAL A 78 -0.07 9.74 5.67
N HIS A 79 0.63 8.95 4.84
CA HIS A 79 0.16 7.66 4.34
C HIS A 79 0.62 6.48 5.22
N SER A 80 0.98 6.74 6.47
CA SER A 80 1.26 5.71 7.46
C SER A 80 0.59 6.01 8.80
N LEU A 81 0.46 4.97 9.60
CA LEU A 81 0.01 5.07 10.99
C LEU A 81 1.08 5.63 11.96
N ALA A 82 2.25 6.06 11.47
CA ALA A 82 3.33 6.59 12.31
C ALA A 82 2.89 7.81 13.13
N GLY A 83 2.11 8.71 12.53
CA GLY A 83 1.55 9.87 13.24
C GLY A 83 0.78 9.47 14.49
N TYR A 84 -0.21 8.60 14.34
CA TYR A 84 -0.97 8.07 15.48
C TYR A 84 -0.08 7.28 16.45
N TYR A 85 0.82 6.44 15.94
CA TYR A 85 1.69 5.59 16.76
C TYR A 85 2.62 6.38 17.70
N PHE A 86 3.22 7.48 17.21
CA PHE A 86 4.16 8.28 18.00
C PHE A 86 3.51 9.42 18.78
N THR A 87 2.42 10.00 18.27
CA THR A 87 1.83 11.22 18.83
C THR A 87 0.45 11.03 19.46
N GLY A 88 -0.24 9.93 19.13
CA GLY A 88 -1.63 9.69 19.50
C GLY A 88 -2.65 10.47 18.65
N PHE A 89 -2.22 11.33 17.73
CA PHE A 89 -3.12 12.09 16.88
C PHE A 89 -3.55 11.30 15.64
N GLN A 90 -4.84 11.34 15.32
CA GLN A 90 -5.39 10.71 14.13
C GLN A 90 -4.94 11.45 12.85
N GLY A 91 -4.70 10.68 11.79
CA GLY A 91 -4.35 11.22 10.47
C GLY A 91 -5.57 11.47 9.59
N VAL A 92 -5.33 11.60 8.28
CA VAL A 92 -6.38 11.73 7.26
C VAL A 92 -7.37 10.56 7.30
N TYR A 93 -6.87 9.36 7.61
CA TYR A 93 -7.66 8.16 7.83
C TYR A 93 -7.51 7.74 9.28
N PRO A 94 -8.61 7.64 10.05
CA PRO A 94 -8.53 7.27 11.45
C PRO A 94 -8.06 5.81 11.60
N VAL A 95 -7.13 5.59 12.53
CA VAL A 95 -6.73 4.28 12.99
C VAL A 95 -7.80 3.78 13.95
N ILE A 96 -8.54 2.77 13.52
CA ILE A 96 -9.65 2.15 14.26
C ILE A 96 -9.34 0.70 14.60
N ASN A 97 -10.01 0.18 15.63
CA ASN A 97 -9.92 -1.22 15.96
C ASN A 97 -10.66 -2.08 14.92
N TYR A 98 -10.14 -3.27 14.61
CA TYR A 98 -10.82 -4.17 13.68
C TYR A 98 -12.22 -4.59 14.15
N MET A 99 -12.48 -4.56 15.47
CA MET A 99 -13.81 -4.80 16.03
C MET A 99 -14.80 -3.72 15.59
N GLU A 100 -14.37 -2.46 15.56
CA GLU A 100 -15.21 -1.34 15.07
C GLU A 100 -15.49 -1.48 13.57
N LEU A 101 -14.56 -2.09 12.81
CA LEU A 101 -14.75 -2.34 11.38
C LEU A 101 -15.88 -3.36 11.11
N GLN A 102 -16.15 -4.29 12.03
CA GLN A 102 -17.19 -5.32 11.83
C GLN A 102 -18.60 -4.74 11.90
N ASP A 103 -18.76 -3.59 12.57
CA ASP A 103 -20.02 -2.86 12.64
C ASP A 103 -20.22 -1.90 11.46
N VAL A 104 -19.21 -1.76 10.58
CA VAL A 104 -19.29 -0.91 9.38
C VAL A 104 -19.86 -1.71 8.22
N ASP A 105 -21.07 -1.35 7.79
CA ASP A 105 -21.65 -1.85 6.54
C ASP A 105 -20.96 -1.18 5.34
N LEU A 106 -19.99 -1.88 4.75
CA LEU A 106 -19.24 -1.46 3.57
C LEU A 106 -20.09 -1.42 2.28
N SER A 107 -21.35 -1.90 2.31
CA SER A 107 -22.26 -1.79 1.18
C SER A 107 -22.92 -0.41 1.07
N VAL A 108 -22.91 0.37 2.15
CA VAL A 108 -23.43 1.74 2.15
C VAL A 108 -22.29 2.66 1.75
N SER A 109 -22.26 3.00 0.46
CA SER A 109 -21.33 4.02 -0.04
C SER A 109 -21.60 5.33 0.70
N ALA A 110 -20.57 5.93 1.30
CA ALA A 110 -20.66 7.27 1.87
C ALA A 110 -21.20 8.23 0.79
N SER A 111 -22.33 8.85 1.10
CA SER A 111 -23.07 9.79 0.25
C SER A 111 -22.35 11.13 0.12
#